data_AF-A0A7C7MEQ1-F1
#
_entry.id   AF-A0A7C7MEQ1-F1
#
_cell.length_a   1.000
_cell.length_b   1.000
_cell.length_c   1.000
_cell.angle_alpha   90.00
_cell.angle_beta   90.00
_cell.angle_gamma   90.00
#
_symmetry.space_group_name_H-M   'P 1'
#
loop_
_entity.id
_entity.type
_entity.pdbx_description
1 polymer ?
#
loop_
_entity_poly.entity_id
_entity_poly.type
_entity_poly.pdbx_seq_one_letter_code
_entity_poly.pdbx_strand_id
1 'polypeptide(L)'
;MPWMKLWILYNMKMRECIMGLKPLSIRKMEDRTKDVYEAVVVMSKRAKQVLNNRIMEKMMDAAIEDVEMGVYDQVVDENPEDYVESEKVTTVAVNEFMDGKLEWGESEVES
;
A
#
# COMPACT_ATOMS: atom_id res chain seq x y z
N MET A 1 35.50 18.71 17.27
CA MET A 1 35.47 17.52 16.38
C MET A 1 34.11 17.44 15.66
N PRO A 2 33.97 18.06 14.49
CA PRO A 2 32.71 18.07 13.71
C PRO A 2 32.39 16.69 13.07
N TRP A 3 33.41 15.86 12.92
CA TRP A 3 33.36 14.63 12.14
C TRP A 3 32.58 13.52 12.87
N MET A 4 32.57 13.53 14.21
CA MET A 4 31.71 12.66 15.02
C MET A 4 30.23 12.99 14.83
N LYS A 5 29.85 14.26 14.69
CA LYS A 5 28.46 14.64 14.41
C LYS A 5 28.03 14.18 13.02
N LEU A 6 28.91 14.31 12.02
CA LEU A 6 28.66 13.82 10.67
C LEU A 6 28.52 12.29 10.63
N TRP A 7 29.35 11.56 11.40
CA TRP A 7 29.27 10.10 11.51
C TRP A 7 28.01 9.62 12.24
N ILE A 8 27.56 10.34 13.28
CA ILE A 8 26.30 10.06 13.98
C ILE A 8 25.10 10.35 13.06
N LEU A 9 25.09 11.50 12.36
CA LEU A 9 24.04 11.83 11.39
C LEU A 9 24.00 10.85 10.23
N TYR A 10 25.16 10.41 9.73
CA TYR A 10 25.25 9.41 8.68
C TYR A 10 24.75 8.04 9.15
N ASN A 11 25.08 7.62 10.37
CA ASN A 11 24.55 6.39 10.97
C ASN A 11 23.05 6.49 11.29
N MET A 12 22.55 7.67 11.66
CA MET A 12 21.12 7.92 11.91
C MET A 12 20.33 7.91 10.60
N LYS A 13 20.85 8.54 9.53
CA LYS A 13 20.29 8.50 8.17
C LYS A 13 20.35 7.10 7.55
N MET A 14 21.45 6.37 7.73
CA MET A 14 21.59 4.98 7.29
C MET A 14 20.67 4.01 8.06
N ARG A 15 20.34 4.29 9.33
CA ARG A 15 19.30 3.53 10.06
C ARG A 15 17.90 3.75 9.49
N GLU A 16 17.62 4.92 8.93
CA GLU A 16 16.37 5.17 8.21
C GLU A 16 16.35 4.47 6.84
N CYS A 17 17.49 4.37 6.15
CA CYS A 17 17.59 3.70 4.85
C CYS A 17 17.57 2.16 4.92
N ILE A 18 17.99 1.54 6.04
CA ILE A 18 17.98 0.08 6.21
C ILE A 18 16.56 -0.46 6.51
N MET A 19 15.64 0.37 7.00
CA MET A 19 14.24 -0.04 7.24
C MET A 19 13.29 0.57 6.22
N GLY A 20 13.28 0.03 5.00
CA GLY A 20 12.14 0.21 4.09
C GLY A 20 10.84 -0.42 4.62
N LEU A 21 10.92 -1.18 5.71
CA LEU A 21 9.79 -1.81 6.41
C LEU A 21 9.91 -1.58 7.91
N LYS A 22 8.86 -1.01 8.52
CA LYS A 22 8.75 -0.87 9.96
C LYS A 22 8.21 -2.17 10.56
N PRO A 23 8.92 -2.81 11.51
CA PRO A 23 8.41 -4.03 12.14
C PRO A 23 7.15 -3.73 12.94
N LEU A 24 6.18 -4.63 12.86
CA LEU A 24 4.94 -4.56 13.62
C LEU A 24 5.02 -5.47 14.83
N SER A 25 4.47 -5.00 15.96
CA SER A 25 4.39 -5.81 17.17
C SER A 25 3.21 -6.77 17.07
N ILE A 26 3.46 -8.07 17.24
CA ILE A 26 2.41 -9.11 17.26
C ILE A 26 1.35 -8.80 18.34
N ARG A 27 1.76 -8.28 19.49
CA ARG A 27 0.83 -7.90 20.58
C ARG A 27 -0.22 -6.89 20.13
N LYS A 28 0.17 -5.93 19.28
CA LYS A 28 -0.78 -4.94 18.72
C LYS A 28 -1.77 -5.57 17.74
N MET A 29 -1.41 -6.68 17.11
CA MET A 29 -2.31 -7.43 16.22
C MET A 29 -3.29 -8.29 17.03
N GLU A 30 -2.82 -8.88 18.13
CA GLU A 30 -3.64 -9.66 19.06
C GLU A 30 -4.77 -8.82 19.68
N ASP A 31 -4.56 -7.51 19.86
CA ASP A 31 -5.60 -6.57 20.30
C ASP A 31 -6.77 -6.45 19.30
N ARG A 32 -6.57 -6.85 18.03
CA ARG A 32 -7.54 -6.73 16.93
C ARG A 32 -8.18 -8.06 16.56
N THR A 33 -7.41 -9.15 16.55
CA THR A 33 -7.93 -10.49 16.29
C THR A 33 -7.26 -11.51 17.20
N LYS A 34 -8.02 -12.55 17.55
CA LYS A 34 -7.53 -13.70 18.30
C LYS A 34 -6.64 -14.63 17.46
N ASP A 35 -6.79 -14.60 16.13
CA ASP A 35 -6.03 -15.46 15.21
C ASP A 35 -5.17 -14.62 14.25
N VAL A 36 -3.85 -14.83 14.34
CA VAL A 36 -2.87 -14.16 13.47
C VAL A 36 -3.08 -14.53 12.00
N TYR A 37 -3.54 -15.75 11.69
CA TYR A 37 -3.80 -16.16 10.30
C TYR A 37 -5.01 -15.44 9.71
N GLU A 38 -6.03 -15.17 10.53
CA GLU A 38 -7.18 -14.37 10.13
C GLU A 38 -6.74 -12.95 9.75
N ALA A 39 -5.91 -12.31 10.58
CA ALA A 39 -5.34 -10.99 10.27
C ALA A 39 -4.65 -10.98 8.90
N VAL A 40 -3.85 -12.01 8.60
CA VAL A 40 -3.14 -12.11 7.32
C VAL A 40 -4.11 -12.20 6.14
N VAL A 41 -5.19 -12.98 6.29
CA VAL A 41 -6.22 -13.11 5.25
C VAL A 41 -6.94 -11.77 5.03
N VAL A 42 -7.33 -11.08 6.10
CA VAL A 42 -8.01 -9.78 6.04
C VAL A 42 -7.12 -8.74 5.36
N MET A 43 -5.87 -8.59 5.81
CA MET A 43 -4.91 -7.67 5.21
C MET A 43 -4.66 -7.97 3.72
N SER A 44 -4.56 -9.25 3.36
CA SER A 44 -4.35 -9.67 1.97
C SER A 44 -5.57 -9.37 1.08
N LYS A 45 -6.78 -9.63 1.58
CA LYS A 45 -8.04 -9.30 0.88
C LYS A 45 -8.16 -7.78 0.70
N ARG A 46 -7.85 -7.00 1.74
CA ARG A 46 -7.90 -5.54 1.67
C ARG A 46 -6.90 -4.97 0.68
N ALA A 47 -5.66 -5.48 0.67
CA ALA A 47 -4.66 -5.06 -0.31
C ALA A 47 -5.12 -5.28 -1.76
N LYS A 48 -5.85 -6.39 -2.02
CA LYS A 48 -6.45 -6.64 -3.34
C LYS A 48 -7.56 -5.65 -3.68
N GLN A 49 -8.41 -5.28 -2.73
CA GLN A 49 -9.44 -4.24 -2.96
C GLN A 49 -8.80 -2.90 -3.33
N VAL A 50 -7.78 -2.47 -2.60
CA VAL A 50 -7.05 -1.22 -2.89
C VAL A 50 -6.40 -1.28 -4.27
N LEU A 51 -5.80 -2.42 -4.63
CA LEU A 51 -5.22 -2.61 -5.96
C LEU A 51 -6.28 -2.51 -7.06
N ASN A 52 -7.40 -3.20 -6.89
CA ASN A 52 -8.48 -3.19 -7.88
C ASN A 52 -9.06 -1.78 -8.07
N ASN A 53 -9.23 -1.01 -7.00
CA ASN A 53 -9.69 0.37 -7.09
C ASN A 53 -8.73 1.21 -7.94
N ARG A 54 -7.41 1.11 -7.71
CA ARG A 54 -6.40 1.83 -8.51
C ARG A 54 -6.42 1.40 -9.98
N ILE A 55 -6.65 0.13 -10.27
CA ILE A 55 -6.74 -0.36 -11.65
C ILE A 55 -8.00 0.19 -12.32
N MET A 56 -9.14 0.20 -11.61
CA MET A 56 -10.39 0.78 -12.12
C MET A 56 -10.24 2.28 -12.40
N GLU A 57 -9.65 3.04 -11.49
CA GLU A 57 -9.35 4.47 -11.68
C GLU A 57 -8.53 4.69 -12.95
N LYS A 58 -7.40 3.98 -13.11
CA LYS A 58 -6.57 4.06 -14.32
C LYS A 58 -7.31 3.67 -15.60
N MET A 59 -8.17 2.65 -15.54
CA MET A 59 -8.98 2.23 -16.69
C MET A 59 -10.03 3.29 -17.04
N MET A 60 -10.63 3.95 -16.05
CA MET A 60 -11.60 5.02 -16.28
C MET A 60 -10.93 6.25 -16.87
N ASP A 61 -9.75 6.64 -16.35
CA ASP A 61 -8.97 7.76 -16.89
C ASP A 61 -8.60 7.50 -18.35
N ALA A 62 -8.06 6.31 -18.66
CA ALA A 62 -7.74 5.91 -20.02
C ALA A 62 -8.98 5.88 -20.94
N ALA A 63 -10.12 5.37 -20.45
CA ALA A 63 -11.36 5.35 -21.23
C ALA A 63 -11.92 6.76 -21.51
N ILE A 64 -11.73 7.71 -20.59
CA ILE A 64 -12.12 9.11 -20.79
C ILE A 64 -11.23 9.75 -21.87
N GLU A 65 -9.91 9.53 -21.79
CA GLU A 65 -8.95 10.01 -22.78
C GLU A 65 -9.20 9.41 -24.18
N ASP A 66 -9.51 8.12 -24.27
CA ASP A 66 -9.83 7.42 -25.53
C ASP A 66 -11.11 7.95 -26.21
N VAL A 67 -12.12 8.34 -25.42
CA VAL A 67 -13.36 8.93 -25.97
C VAL A 67 -13.09 10.33 -26.53
N GLU A 68 -12.14 11.06 -25.94
CA GLU A 68 -11.77 12.41 -26.38
C GLU A 68 -10.79 12.40 -27.58
N MET A 69 -9.91 11.39 -27.66
CA MET A 69 -8.95 11.18 -28.75
C MET A 69 -9.31 9.94 -29.59
N GLY A 70 -10.25 10.07 -30.52
CA GLY A 70 -10.80 8.97 -31.32
C GLY A 70 -9.80 7.90 -31.79
N VAL A 71 -10.03 6.66 -31.34
CA VAL A 71 -9.53 5.35 -31.82
C VAL A 71 -8.12 5.35 -32.44
N TYR A 72 -7.14 5.80 -31.68
CA TYR A 72 -5.77 5.34 -31.86
C TYR A 72 -5.31 4.72 -30.55
N ASP A 73 -4.88 3.46 -30.59
CA ASP A 73 -4.28 2.73 -29.47
C ASP A 73 -2.93 3.39 -29.17
N GLN A 74 -2.93 4.50 -28.43
CA GLN A 74 -1.73 5.24 -28.11
C GLN A 74 -0.88 4.37 -27.20
N VAL A 75 0.35 4.07 -27.64
CA VAL A 75 1.35 3.45 -26.75
C VAL A 75 1.59 4.45 -25.62
N VAL A 76 1.10 4.14 -24.43
CA VAL A 76 1.32 4.94 -23.23
C VAL A 76 2.82 5.05 -23.02
N ASP A 77 3.39 6.22 -23.34
CA ASP A 77 4.79 6.51 -23.12
C ASP A 77 4.95 6.92 -21.66
N GLU A 78 5.38 5.98 -20.80
CA GLU A 78 5.67 6.28 -19.40
C GLU A 78 6.93 7.17 -19.33
N ASN A 79 6.73 8.49 -19.42
CA ASN A 79 7.80 9.46 -19.23
C ASN A 79 8.30 9.38 -17.78
N PRO A 80 9.62 9.26 -17.54
CA PRO A 80 10.19 9.28 -16.18
C PRO A 80 9.76 10.47 -15.32
N GLU A 81 9.38 11.59 -15.94
CA GLU A 81 8.93 12.81 -15.24
C GLU A 81 7.54 12.68 -14.60
N ASP A 82 6.69 11.77 -15.11
CA ASP A 82 5.32 11.58 -14.63
C ASP A 82 5.22 10.51 -13.53
N TYR A 83 6.35 10.09 -12.95
CA TYR A 83 6.38 9.11 -11.87
C TYR A 83 5.82 9.68 -10.55
N VAL A 84 4.70 9.13 -10.10
CA VAL A 84 4.10 9.44 -8.79
C VAL A 84 4.45 8.34 -7.78
N GLU A 85 5.30 8.66 -6.80
CA GLU A 85 5.63 7.74 -5.70
C GLU A 85 4.36 7.43 -4.89
N SER A 86 3.87 6.20 -5.04
CA SER A 86 2.65 5.74 -4.39
C SER A 86 2.96 4.69 -3.33
N GLU A 87 2.29 4.76 -2.19
CA GLU A 87 2.44 3.72 -1.17
C GLU A 87 2.02 2.35 -1.70
N LYS A 88 2.78 1.31 -1.31
CA LYS A 88 2.44 -0.08 -1.63
C LYS A 88 1.07 -0.43 -1.04
N VAL A 89 0.25 -1.11 -1.84
CA VAL A 89 -1.11 -1.53 -1.45
C VAL A 89 -1.14 -2.36 -0.15
N THR A 90 -0.08 -3.12 0.10
CA THR A 90 0.09 -3.89 1.33
C THR A 90 0.33 -3.01 2.55
N THR A 91 1.11 -1.94 2.42
CA THR A 91 1.34 -0.98 3.51
C THR A 91 0.05 -0.25 3.88
N VAL A 92 -0.73 0.17 2.88
CA VAL A 92 -2.04 0.80 3.09
C VAL A 92 -2.98 -0.14 3.85
N ALA A 93 -3.12 -1.38 3.38
CA ALA A 93 -4.00 -2.37 4.01
C ALA A 93 -3.59 -2.71 5.45
N VAL A 94 -2.29 -2.83 5.70
CA VAL A 94 -1.74 -3.07 7.04
C VAL A 94 -2.05 -1.90 7.98
N ASN A 95 -1.82 -0.67 7.53
CA ASN A 95 -2.10 0.52 8.34
C ASN A 95 -3.58 0.64 8.67
N GLU A 96 -4.47 0.44 7.69
CA GLU A 96 -5.93 0.46 7.89
C GLU A 96 -6.39 -0.62 8.88
N PHE A 97 -5.80 -1.82 8.81
CA PHE A 97 -6.06 -2.90 9.76
C PHE A 97 -5.64 -2.54 11.18
N MET A 98 -4.42 -2.01 11.36
CA MET A 98 -3.90 -1.61 12.67
C MET A 98 -4.71 -0.46 13.28
N ASP A 99 -5.13 0.50 12.44
CA ASP A 99 -5.95 1.63 12.85
C ASP A 99 -7.38 1.22 13.25
N GLY A 100 -7.82 0.01 12.89
CA GLY A 100 -9.17 -0.49 13.18
C GLY A 100 -10.25 0.15 12.31
N LYS A 101 -9.88 0.58 11.09
CA LYS A 101 -10.80 1.18 10.11
C LYS A 101 -11.56 0.14 9.29
N LEU A 102 -11.21 -1.13 9.44
CA LEU A 102 -11.76 -2.23 8.68
C LEU A 102 -12.73 -3.03 9.55
N GLU A 103 -13.87 -3.38 8.97
CA GLU A 103 -14.79 -4.36 9.52
C GLU A 103 -14.77 -5.59 8.62
N TRP A 104 -14.72 -6.77 9.22
CA TRP A 104 -14.75 -8.04 8.52
C TRP A 104 -15.48 -9.08 9.37
N GLY A 105 -16.01 -10.10 8.71
CA GLY A 105 -16.71 -11.19 9.35
C GLY A 105 -16.91 -12.33 8.37
N GLU A 106 -17.45 -13.44 8.87
CA GLU A 106 -17.92 -14.52 8.00
C GLU A 106 -19.10 -14.03 7.18
N SER A 107 -19.09 -14.30 5.88
CA SER A 107 -20.29 -14.14 5.07
C SER A 107 -21.31 -15.16 5.55
N GLU A 108 -22.53 -14.75 5.86
CA GLU A 108 -23.65 -15.68 6.01
C GLU A 108 -23.74 -16.50 4.72
N VAL A 109 -23.36 -17.77 4.81
CA VAL A 109 -23.52 -18.71 3.72
C VAL A 109 -25.01 -19.03 3.69
N GLU A 110 -25.77 -18.32 2.85
CA GLU A 110 -27.14 -18.72 2.53
C GLU A 110 -27.10 -20.18 2.06
N SER A 111 -27.64 -21.07 2.89
CA SER A 111 -27.75 -22.52 2.68
C SER A 111 -29.04 -22.87 1.94
#